data_AF-A0AAD6SFU9-F1
#
_entry.id   AF-A0AAD6SFU9-F1
#
_cell.length_a   1.000
_cell.length_b   1.000
_cell.length_c   1.000
_cell.angle_alpha   90.00
_cell.angle_beta   90.00
_cell.angle_gamma   90.00
#
_symmetry.space_group_name_H-M   'P 1'
#
loop_
_entity.id
_entity.type
_entity.pdbx_description
1 polymer ?
#
loop_
_entity_poly.entity_id
_entity_poly.type
_entity_poly.pdbx_seq_one_letter_code
_entity_poly.pdbx_strand_id
1 'polypeptide(L)'
;MSCSRLSNPDVSGVGVRAAIYAQNLTCFLPVIVHLWDRKISKDELKGIKDQSIGMLAVAFAILLSTIILAKGSGGEQQITSYHAAVVLDLSWMNNTSTWIWFILYVHHRSNRDNQPTGAQWSEWYNALLKPVQKLLGREETLERADDRTEIHIIGLHSGGIMITQRICRLAQRIWHFISVQPVLTLGSIHLSLMAAVGIWLWINPAKFGHSLDGCDPTLTVIGAPAHFSSKPLRIISLAMYSLVLIPGVNLIPPFAFFLGLHISYNWSRKRHLSFWMCIDKAIGTISKVLRMALDTILHVLGLRRRATSDIEWQTLNKDANDLSSPSTSDPPPRTAFLIVGLVLLVAINLLFIVDIELTLRGNKGNQNSDNEWGFGQVLALLLLIIPLRDAWGALKEIRDKLKDVQKQFEELLRRECQATSAVVELGHLIDEGAEGQSWTADTRFSNTLQLVGFYGKIDLLQVLLTRGIQDEPGTISTSNHMYNPNDFKVYIFKQHSNLQQQGGISPW
;
A
#
# COMPACT_ATOMS: atom_id res chain seq x y z
N MET A 1 -10.37 -22.38 -39.57
CA MET A 1 -9.64 -23.38 -38.76
C MET A 1 -9.63 -22.87 -37.33
N SER A 2 -10.27 -23.59 -36.43
CA SER A 2 -10.37 -23.20 -35.01
C SER A 2 -9.11 -23.67 -34.29
N CYS A 3 -8.27 -22.73 -33.86
CA CYS A 3 -7.09 -23.02 -33.05
C CYS A 3 -7.55 -23.51 -31.66
N SER A 4 -7.64 -24.82 -31.46
CA SER A 4 -7.91 -25.42 -30.15
C SER A 4 -6.60 -25.44 -29.36
N ARG A 5 -6.47 -24.53 -28.39
CA ARG A 5 -5.26 -24.43 -27.54
C ARG A 5 -5.46 -25.23 -26.27
N LEU A 6 -4.60 -26.17 -25.91
CA LEU A 6 -4.75 -26.78 -24.58
C LEU A 6 -4.66 -25.67 -23.51
N SER A 7 -5.74 -25.51 -22.73
CA SER A 7 -5.73 -24.66 -21.54
C SER A 7 -4.78 -25.33 -20.53
N ASN A 8 -3.92 -24.54 -19.88
CA ASN A 8 -3.07 -25.02 -18.81
C ASN A 8 -3.56 -24.38 -17.50
N PRO A 9 -4.53 -25.01 -16.82
CA PRO A 9 -5.17 -24.43 -15.65
C PRO A 9 -4.18 -24.22 -14.49
N ASP A 10 -3.09 -24.99 -14.42
CA ASP A 10 -2.12 -24.95 -13.32
C ASP A 10 -1.22 -23.72 -13.32
N VAL A 11 -0.98 -23.11 -14.49
CA VAL A 11 -0.03 -22.00 -14.62
C VAL A 11 -0.71 -20.69 -15.00
N SER A 12 -1.70 -20.76 -15.89
CA SER A 12 -2.37 -19.58 -16.46
C SER A 12 -3.88 -19.56 -16.22
N GLY A 13 -4.37 -20.55 -15.45
CA GLY A 13 -5.79 -20.71 -15.18
C GLY A 13 -6.37 -19.59 -14.34
N VAL A 14 -7.70 -19.48 -14.38
CA VAL A 14 -8.45 -18.39 -13.75
C VAL A 14 -8.13 -18.27 -12.26
N GLY A 15 -7.99 -19.40 -11.54
CA GLY A 15 -7.62 -19.39 -10.13
C GLY A 15 -6.24 -18.79 -9.84
N VAL A 16 -5.23 -19.12 -10.66
CA VAL A 16 -3.88 -18.55 -10.52
C VAL A 16 -3.89 -17.06 -10.79
N ARG A 17 -4.54 -16.62 -11.89
CA ARG A 17 -4.65 -15.20 -12.23
C ARG A 17 -5.39 -14.41 -11.16
N ALA A 18 -6.55 -14.89 -10.72
CA ALA A 18 -7.34 -14.26 -9.68
C ALA A 18 -6.55 -14.13 -8.37
N ALA A 19 -5.80 -15.17 -7.98
CA ALA A 19 -4.92 -15.11 -6.82
C ALA A 19 -3.84 -14.03 -6.99
N ILE A 20 -3.15 -13.98 -8.12
CA ILE A 20 -2.11 -12.97 -8.39
C ILE A 20 -2.69 -11.55 -8.42
N TYR A 21 -3.85 -11.35 -9.05
CA TYR A 21 -4.53 -10.06 -9.07
C TYR A 21 -4.90 -9.63 -7.64
N ALA A 22 -5.49 -10.54 -6.86
CA ALA A 22 -5.84 -10.26 -5.48
C ALA A 22 -4.60 -9.97 -4.62
N GLN A 23 -3.52 -10.73 -4.75
CA GLN A 23 -2.25 -10.48 -4.03
C GLN A 23 -1.68 -9.10 -4.36
N ASN A 24 -1.62 -8.75 -5.64
CA ASN A 24 -1.09 -7.45 -6.08
C ASN A 24 -2.00 -6.28 -5.68
N LEU A 25 -3.32 -6.44 -5.67
CA LEU A 25 -4.23 -5.38 -5.23
C LEU A 25 -4.26 -5.23 -3.70
N THR A 26 -4.24 -6.36 -2.97
CA THR A 26 -4.27 -6.34 -1.49
C THR A 26 -2.98 -5.83 -0.87
N CYS A 27 -1.85 -5.88 -1.58
CA CYS A 27 -0.59 -5.31 -1.09
C CYS A 27 -0.59 -3.78 -0.94
N PHE A 28 -1.53 -3.08 -1.58
CA PHE A 28 -1.73 -1.66 -1.35
C PHE A 28 -2.46 -1.37 -0.03
N LEU A 29 -3.23 -2.32 0.50
CA LEU A 29 -4.11 -2.08 1.64
C LEU A 29 -3.32 -1.68 2.91
N PRO A 30 -2.30 -2.42 3.36
CA PRO A 30 -1.51 -2.00 4.53
C PRO A 30 -0.92 -0.60 4.31
N VAL A 31 -0.48 -0.28 3.09
CA VAL A 31 0.11 1.03 2.81
C VAL A 31 -0.91 2.15 2.90
N ILE A 32 -2.09 1.96 2.32
CA ILE A 32 -3.19 2.93 2.41
C ILE A 32 -3.56 3.17 3.87
N VAL A 33 -3.58 2.09 4.66
CA VAL A 33 -3.83 2.13 6.10
C VAL A 33 -2.75 2.92 6.83
N HIS A 34 -1.48 2.62 6.61
CA HIS A 34 -0.35 3.31 7.26
C HIS A 34 -0.14 4.75 6.76
N LEU A 35 -0.71 5.12 5.62
CA LEU A 35 -0.74 6.52 5.20
C LEU A 35 -1.75 7.36 5.96
N TRP A 36 -2.66 6.72 6.69
CA TRP A 36 -3.67 7.40 7.47
C TRP A 36 -3.06 8.27 8.58
N ASP A 37 -2.14 7.71 9.37
CA ASP A 37 -1.48 8.39 10.48
C ASP A 37 -0.29 9.26 10.04
N ARG A 38 0.01 9.26 8.72
CA ARG A 38 1.13 9.97 8.08
C ARG A 38 2.51 9.58 8.62
N LYS A 39 2.63 8.50 9.39
CA LYS A 39 3.87 8.07 10.04
C LYS A 39 4.11 6.60 9.80
N ILE A 40 4.97 6.30 8.81
CA ILE A 40 5.39 4.92 8.57
C ILE A 40 6.36 4.48 9.66
N SER A 41 5.92 3.58 10.52
CA SER A 41 6.73 2.97 11.57
C SER A 41 7.67 1.89 11.01
N LYS A 42 8.67 1.51 11.81
CA LYS A 42 9.61 0.43 11.41
C LYS A 42 8.91 -0.93 11.32
N ASP A 43 7.91 -1.17 12.17
CA ASP A 43 7.17 -2.43 12.21
C ASP A 43 6.25 -2.56 11.00
N GLU A 44 5.66 -1.45 10.55
CA GLU A 44 4.85 -1.38 9.33
C GLU A 44 5.69 -1.65 8.09
N LEU A 45 6.86 -1.01 8.00
CA LEU A 45 7.81 -1.26 6.91
C LEU A 45 8.29 -2.72 6.93
N LYS A 46 8.43 -3.33 8.11
CA LYS A 46 8.75 -4.76 8.26
C LYS A 46 7.59 -5.65 7.79
N GLY A 47 6.34 -5.32 8.11
CA GLY A 47 5.17 -6.07 7.64
C GLY A 47 5.08 -6.10 6.12
N ILE A 48 5.25 -4.94 5.48
CA ILE A 48 5.23 -4.81 4.01
C ILE A 48 6.41 -5.54 3.36
N LYS A 49 7.57 -5.53 4.03
CA LYS A 49 8.74 -6.31 3.62
C LYS A 49 8.43 -7.81 3.61
N ASP A 50 7.87 -8.33 4.71
CA ASP A 50 7.56 -9.75 4.87
C ASP A 50 6.48 -10.18 3.84
N GLN A 51 5.47 -9.34 3.60
CA GLN A 51 4.47 -9.56 2.55
C GLN A 51 5.07 -9.60 1.13
N SER A 52 6.01 -8.71 0.83
CA SER A 52 6.71 -8.65 -0.46
C SER A 52 7.57 -9.90 -0.70
N ILE A 53 8.23 -10.42 0.35
CA ILE A 53 8.98 -11.68 0.27
C ILE A 53 8.03 -12.84 -0.09
N GLY A 54 6.85 -12.90 0.54
CA GLY A 54 5.83 -13.90 0.23
C GLY A 54 5.40 -13.87 -1.24
N MET A 55 5.05 -12.68 -1.76
CA MET A 55 4.66 -12.51 -3.17
C MET A 55 5.79 -12.89 -4.15
N LEU A 56 7.03 -12.48 -3.86
CA LEU A 56 8.19 -12.86 -4.69
C LEU A 56 8.41 -14.37 -4.69
N ALA A 57 8.23 -15.06 -3.56
CA ALA A 57 8.36 -16.51 -3.50
C ALA A 57 7.32 -17.22 -4.39
N VAL A 58 6.07 -16.75 -4.43
CA VAL A 58 5.05 -17.25 -5.35
C VAL A 58 5.47 -17.01 -6.80
N ALA A 59 5.95 -15.80 -7.11
CA ALA A 59 6.38 -15.44 -8.45
C ALA A 59 7.55 -16.32 -8.94
N PHE A 60 8.52 -16.61 -8.07
CA PHE A 60 9.59 -17.57 -8.35
C PHE A 60 9.06 -18.97 -8.64
N ALA A 61 8.13 -19.46 -7.82
CA ALA A 61 7.55 -20.79 -8.03
C ALA A 61 6.88 -20.90 -9.41
N ILE A 62 6.13 -19.88 -9.83
CA ILE A 62 5.46 -19.85 -11.14
C ILE A 62 6.47 -19.82 -12.29
N LEU A 63 7.54 -19.03 -12.19
CA LEU A 63 8.60 -18.99 -13.21
C LEU A 63 9.35 -20.32 -13.30
N LEU A 64 9.69 -20.93 -12.16
CA LEU A 64 10.36 -22.23 -12.13
C LEU A 64 9.46 -23.33 -12.72
N SER A 65 8.17 -23.35 -12.38
CA SER A 65 7.20 -24.26 -13.00
C SER A 65 7.12 -24.05 -14.50
N THR A 66 7.13 -22.79 -14.97
CA THR A 66 7.15 -22.46 -16.40
C THR A 66 8.38 -23.01 -17.10
N ILE A 67 9.57 -22.90 -16.49
CA ILE A 67 10.82 -23.47 -17.04
C ILE A 67 10.74 -24.99 -17.12
N ILE A 68 10.25 -25.65 -16.07
CA ILE A 68 10.14 -27.12 -16.01
C ILE A 68 9.17 -27.63 -17.08
N LEU A 69 8.00 -27.00 -17.22
CA LEU A 69 6.99 -27.35 -18.22
C LEU A 69 7.46 -27.04 -19.64
N ALA A 70 8.20 -25.95 -19.85
CA ALA A 70 8.76 -25.60 -21.16
C ALA A 70 9.84 -26.59 -21.63
N LYS A 71 10.57 -27.22 -20.71
CA LYS A 71 11.55 -28.28 -21.03
C LYS A 71 10.93 -29.65 -21.29
N GLY A 72 9.62 -29.81 -21.15
CA GLY A 72 8.93 -31.09 -21.36
C GLY A 72 9.19 -32.12 -20.26
N SER A 73 9.76 -31.72 -19.12
CA SER A 73 9.97 -32.62 -17.97
C SER A 73 8.68 -32.92 -17.20
N GLY A 74 7.56 -32.28 -17.56
CA GLY A 74 6.25 -32.43 -16.92
C GLY A 74 5.30 -33.46 -17.56
N GLY A 75 5.77 -34.29 -18.48
CA GLY A 75 4.91 -35.28 -19.18
C GLY A 75 4.07 -34.67 -20.29
N GLU A 76 2.79 -35.06 -20.38
CA GLU A 76 1.86 -34.62 -21.45
C GLU A 76 1.48 -33.14 -21.37
N GLN A 77 1.63 -32.50 -20.20
CA GLN A 77 1.34 -31.08 -20.01
C GLN A 77 2.56 -30.23 -20.36
N GLN A 78 2.64 -29.75 -21.60
CA GLN A 78 3.62 -28.76 -22.01
C GLN A 78 3.02 -27.35 -22.00
N ILE A 79 3.84 -26.35 -21.65
CA ILE A 79 3.42 -24.95 -21.75
C ILE A 79 3.63 -24.44 -23.17
N THR A 80 2.67 -23.67 -23.69
CA THR A 80 2.82 -22.98 -24.97
C THR A 80 3.55 -21.65 -24.79
N SER A 81 4.15 -21.14 -25.86
CA SER A 81 4.77 -19.81 -25.88
C SER A 81 3.79 -18.68 -25.52
N TYR A 82 2.50 -18.84 -25.86
CA TYR A 82 1.42 -17.96 -25.45
C TYR A 82 1.22 -17.93 -23.93
N HIS A 83 1.07 -19.10 -23.30
CA HIS A 83 0.88 -19.19 -21.84
C HIS A 83 2.11 -18.68 -21.08
N ALA A 84 3.31 -18.90 -21.62
CA ALA A 84 4.54 -18.36 -21.06
C ALA A 84 4.59 -16.82 -21.13
N ALA A 85 4.06 -16.19 -22.18
CA ALA A 85 3.95 -14.74 -22.25
C ALA A 85 3.02 -14.19 -21.16
N VAL A 86 1.85 -14.82 -20.94
CA VAL A 86 0.93 -14.47 -19.85
C VAL A 86 1.61 -14.60 -18.49
N VAL A 87 2.39 -15.66 -18.27
CA VAL A 87 3.19 -15.82 -17.04
C VAL A 87 4.19 -14.68 -16.86
N LEU A 88 4.87 -14.27 -17.93
CA LEU A 88 5.82 -13.16 -17.85
C LEU A 88 5.12 -11.83 -17.48
N ASP A 89 3.91 -11.58 -17.98
CA ASP A 89 3.12 -10.41 -17.60
C ASP A 89 2.69 -10.47 -16.12
N LEU A 90 2.26 -11.64 -15.64
CA LEU A 90 1.96 -11.87 -14.22
C LEU A 90 3.22 -11.69 -13.34
N SER A 91 4.39 -12.12 -13.82
CA SER A 91 5.68 -11.90 -13.14
C SER A 91 6.05 -10.42 -13.07
N TRP A 92 5.77 -9.63 -14.12
CA TRP A 92 5.94 -8.18 -14.05
C TRP A 92 5.08 -7.56 -12.94
N MET A 93 3.80 -7.95 -12.86
CA MET A 93 2.90 -7.49 -11.81
C MET A 93 3.44 -7.81 -10.41
N ASN A 94 3.93 -9.03 -10.18
CA ASN A 94 4.42 -9.47 -8.86
C ASN A 94 5.58 -8.63 -8.30
N ASN A 95 6.31 -7.90 -9.15
CA ASN A 95 7.34 -6.95 -8.71
C ASN A 95 6.76 -5.66 -8.10
N THR A 96 5.46 -5.39 -8.25
CA THR A 96 4.77 -4.23 -7.65
C THR A 96 5.03 -4.12 -6.16
N SER A 97 4.97 -5.25 -5.43
CA SER A 97 5.24 -5.31 -4.00
C SER A 97 6.63 -4.77 -3.63
N THR A 98 7.64 -5.11 -4.43
CA THR A 98 9.02 -4.62 -4.28
C THR A 98 9.08 -3.11 -4.50
N TRP A 99 8.33 -2.59 -5.48
CA TRP A 99 8.26 -1.15 -5.75
C TRP A 99 7.55 -0.37 -4.64
N ILE A 100 6.45 -0.92 -4.10
CA ILE A 100 5.76 -0.35 -2.95
C ILE A 100 6.69 -0.26 -1.75
N TRP A 101 7.33 -1.39 -1.38
CA TRP A 101 8.29 -1.41 -0.28
C TRP A 101 9.41 -0.40 -0.49
N PHE A 102 9.90 -0.28 -1.73
CA PHE A 102 10.95 0.66 -2.09
C PHE A 102 10.52 2.13 -1.94
N ILE A 103 9.34 2.52 -2.43
CA ILE A 103 8.80 3.88 -2.25
C ILE A 103 8.68 4.22 -0.76
N LEU A 104 8.21 3.27 0.04
CA LEU A 104 8.08 3.44 1.48
C LEU A 104 9.43 3.53 2.18
N TYR A 105 10.41 2.74 1.75
CA TYR A 105 11.78 2.82 2.24
C TYR A 105 12.39 4.20 1.96
N VAL A 106 12.21 4.72 0.74
CA VAL A 106 12.64 6.06 0.34
C VAL A 106 11.98 7.13 1.21
N HIS A 107 10.66 7.04 1.38
CA HIS A 107 9.90 7.98 2.19
C HIS A 107 10.33 7.95 3.67
N HIS A 108 10.37 6.77 4.29
CA HIS A 108 10.82 6.57 5.67
C HIS A 108 12.25 7.10 5.88
N ARG A 109 13.15 6.88 4.92
CA ARG A 109 14.52 7.38 5.00
C ARG A 109 14.61 8.90 4.85
N SER A 110 13.80 9.49 3.97
CA SER A 110 13.73 10.95 3.83
C SER A 110 13.17 11.61 5.09
N ASN A 111 12.27 10.94 5.80
CA ASN A 111 11.60 11.47 6.99
C ASN A 111 12.34 11.22 8.32
N ARG A 112 13.58 10.74 8.27
CA ARG A 112 14.32 10.39 9.48
C ARG A 112 14.89 11.64 10.16
N ASP A 113 14.41 11.93 11.38
CA ASP A 113 14.63 13.18 12.12
C ASP A 113 16.10 13.62 12.25
N ASN A 114 17.03 12.67 12.29
CA ASN A 114 18.43 12.99 12.59
C ASN A 114 19.23 13.47 11.37
N GLN A 115 18.87 13.07 10.14
CA GLN A 115 19.56 13.44 8.89
C GLN A 115 18.64 13.21 7.68
N PRO A 116 17.67 14.11 7.41
CA PRO A 116 16.81 13.97 6.25
C PRO A 116 17.65 13.99 4.97
N THR A 117 17.56 12.94 4.16
CA THR A 117 18.19 12.93 2.84
C THR A 117 17.45 13.95 1.96
N GLY A 118 18.16 14.96 1.51
CA GLY A 118 17.68 15.99 0.60
C GLY A 118 17.16 15.38 -0.70
N ALA A 119 16.29 16.12 -1.39
CA ALA A 119 15.74 15.70 -2.68
C ALA A 119 16.74 15.91 -3.84
N GLN A 120 18.05 15.75 -3.60
CA GLN A 120 19.09 15.89 -4.61
C GLN A 120 19.57 14.52 -5.08
N TRP A 121 19.85 14.39 -6.39
CA TRP A 121 20.36 13.15 -6.99
C TRP A 121 21.65 12.66 -6.33
N SER A 122 22.57 13.56 -6.00
CA SER A 122 23.87 13.26 -5.37
C SER A 122 23.72 12.60 -4.00
N GLU A 123 22.79 13.07 -3.18
CA GLU A 123 22.54 12.51 -1.84
C GLU A 123 21.95 11.10 -1.91
N TRP A 124 20.98 10.88 -2.80
CA TRP A 124 20.39 9.56 -3.02
C TRP A 124 21.36 8.58 -3.67
N TYR A 125 22.13 9.05 -4.65
CA TYR A 125 23.22 8.30 -5.26
C TYR A 125 24.20 7.82 -4.18
N ASN A 126 24.66 8.73 -3.31
CA ASN A 126 25.55 8.37 -2.20
C ASN A 126 24.87 7.42 -1.20
N ALA A 127 23.61 7.65 -0.84
CA ALA A 127 22.90 6.82 0.14
C ALA A 127 22.75 5.35 -0.31
N LEU A 128 22.69 5.10 -1.61
CA LEU A 128 22.42 3.78 -2.18
C LEU A 128 23.64 3.13 -2.79
N LEU A 129 24.51 3.94 -3.40
CA LEU A 129 25.74 3.43 -3.96
C LEU A 129 26.77 3.12 -2.89
N LYS A 130 26.78 3.80 -1.74
CA LYS A 130 27.68 3.45 -0.62
C LYS A 130 27.58 1.96 -0.22
N PRO A 131 26.39 1.38 0.02
CA PRO A 131 26.23 -0.05 0.22
C PRO A 131 26.83 -0.92 -0.90
N VAL A 132 26.64 -0.52 -2.16
CA VAL A 132 27.14 -1.25 -3.34
C VAL A 132 28.65 -1.12 -3.51
N GLN A 133 29.21 0.06 -3.28
CA GLN A 133 30.66 0.30 -3.29
C GLN A 133 31.36 -0.44 -2.17
N LYS A 134 30.73 -0.50 -0.99
CA LYS A 134 31.20 -1.30 0.15
C LYS A 134 31.20 -2.79 -0.18
N LEU A 135 30.17 -3.29 -0.87
CA LEU A 135 30.14 -4.65 -1.41
C LEU A 135 31.30 -4.91 -2.39
N LEU A 136 31.53 -3.98 -3.32
CA LEU A 136 32.62 -4.05 -4.31
C LEU A 136 34.02 -3.89 -3.68
N GLY A 137 34.12 -3.59 -2.38
CA GLY A 137 35.39 -3.50 -1.66
C GLY A 137 36.23 -2.28 -2.03
N ARG A 138 35.64 -1.25 -2.64
CA ARG A 138 36.38 -0.07 -3.15
C ARG A 138 36.84 0.89 -2.05
N GLU A 139 36.21 0.85 -0.87
CA GLU A 139 36.47 1.81 0.21
C GLU A 139 37.69 1.42 1.06
N GLU A 140 37.95 0.11 1.26
CA GLU A 140 39.08 -0.37 2.08
C GLU A 140 40.46 -0.11 1.45
N THR A 141 40.54 0.15 0.14
CA THR A 141 41.81 0.45 -0.53
C THR A 141 42.26 1.90 -0.39
N LEU A 142 41.37 2.84 -0.02
CA LEU A 142 41.75 4.25 0.08
C LEU A 142 42.33 4.61 1.46
N GLU A 143 41.80 4.05 2.55
CA GLU A 143 42.32 4.30 3.91
C GLU A 143 43.61 3.54 4.22
N ARG A 144 43.92 2.47 3.47
CA ARG A 144 45.12 1.65 3.72
C ARG A 144 46.32 2.02 2.86
N ALA A 145 46.17 2.95 1.93
CA ALA A 145 47.27 3.44 1.09
C ALA A 145 48.22 4.40 1.85
N ASP A 146 47.83 4.86 3.04
CA ASP A 146 48.65 5.78 3.85
C ASP A 146 49.59 5.05 4.84
N ASP A 147 49.53 3.71 4.94
CA ASP A 147 50.17 2.97 6.05
C ASP A 147 51.10 1.81 5.60
N ARG A 148 51.47 1.72 4.31
CA ARG A 148 52.40 0.68 3.83
C ARG A 148 53.36 1.14 2.74
N THR A 149 54.44 1.79 3.20
CA THR A 149 55.71 1.90 2.46
C THR A 149 56.72 0.82 2.87
N GLU A 150 56.42 -0.06 3.82
CA GLU A 150 57.29 -1.18 4.19
C GLU A 150 56.52 -2.49 4.27
N ILE A 151 56.86 -3.45 3.41
CA ILE A 151 57.24 -4.83 3.77
C ILE A 151 57.40 -5.64 2.48
N HIS A 152 58.69 -5.75 2.14
CA HIS A 152 59.43 -6.86 1.55
C HIS A 152 58.70 -8.20 1.29
N ILE A 153 58.75 -8.60 0.01
CA ILE A 153 59.14 -9.91 -0.56
C ILE A 153 59.24 -11.07 0.45
N ILE A 154 58.34 -12.06 0.37
CA ILE A 154 58.59 -13.53 0.49
C ILE A 154 57.32 -14.28 0.02
N GLY A 155 57.49 -15.28 -0.85
CA GLY A 155 56.66 -16.50 -0.85
C GLY A 155 55.66 -16.71 -2.01
N LEU A 156 56.17 -17.13 -3.16
CA LEU A 156 55.42 -17.46 -4.40
C LEU A 156 54.58 -18.76 -4.36
N HIS A 157 54.22 -19.30 -3.18
CA HIS A 157 53.49 -20.58 -3.05
C HIS A 157 52.09 -20.47 -2.42
N SER A 158 51.58 -19.26 -2.17
CA SER A 158 50.29 -19.00 -1.50
C SER A 158 49.20 -18.49 -2.46
N GLY A 159 49.17 -18.98 -3.70
CA GLY A 159 48.17 -18.54 -4.70
C GLY A 159 46.76 -19.10 -4.47
N GLY A 160 46.66 -20.38 -4.10
CA GLY A 160 45.37 -21.07 -3.93
C GLY A 160 44.59 -20.63 -2.68
N ILE A 161 45.28 -20.45 -1.55
CA ILE A 161 44.65 -20.01 -0.29
C ILE A 161 44.09 -18.58 -0.43
N MET A 162 44.75 -17.72 -1.21
CA MET A 162 44.32 -16.34 -1.42
C MET A 162 43.01 -16.23 -2.23
N ILE A 163 42.80 -17.10 -3.22
CA ILE A 163 41.57 -17.10 -4.04
C ILE A 163 40.38 -17.58 -3.20
N THR A 164 40.51 -18.69 -2.48
CA THR A 164 39.43 -19.22 -1.63
C THR A 164 39.02 -18.21 -0.56
N GLN A 165 39.99 -17.51 0.06
CA GLN A 165 39.69 -16.48 1.06
C GLN A 165 39.03 -15.22 0.47
N ARG A 166 39.30 -14.89 -0.81
CA ARG A 166 38.58 -13.81 -1.53
C ARG A 166 37.14 -14.22 -1.84
N ILE A 167 36.92 -15.46 -2.30
CA ILE A 167 35.59 -16.00 -2.59
C ILE A 167 34.74 -16.07 -1.31
N CYS A 168 35.26 -16.61 -0.20
CA CYS A 168 34.53 -16.67 1.07
C CYS A 168 34.16 -15.28 1.60
N ARG A 169 35.07 -14.30 1.51
CA ARG A 169 34.78 -12.90 1.91
C ARG A 169 33.72 -12.26 1.02
N LEU A 170 33.78 -12.49 -0.29
CA LEU A 170 32.76 -12.00 -1.22
C LEU A 170 31.41 -12.65 -0.94
N ALA A 171 31.38 -13.97 -0.75
CA ALA A 171 30.17 -14.73 -0.40
C ALA A 171 29.56 -14.23 0.92
N GLN A 172 30.37 -13.96 1.94
CA GLN A 172 29.91 -13.40 3.21
C GLN A 172 29.35 -11.98 3.05
N ARG A 173 29.97 -11.12 2.23
CA ARG A 173 29.46 -9.77 1.93
C ARG A 173 28.15 -9.82 1.16
N ILE A 174 28.06 -10.70 0.16
CA ILE A 174 26.83 -10.96 -0.60
C ILE A 174 25.74 -11.46 0.35
N TRP A 175 26.04 -12.48 1.17
CA TRP A 175 25.10 -13.03 2.16
C TRP A 175 24.60 -11.95 3.13
N HIS A 176 25.50 -11.11 3.63
CA HIS A 176 25.14 -10.00 4.48
C HIS A 176 24.19 -9.03 3.76
N PHE A 177 24.49 -8.63 2.52
CA PHE A 177 23.60 -7.76 1.75
C PHE A 177 22.22 -8.39 1.50
N ILE A 178 22.19 -9.67 1.11
CA ILE A 178 20.96 -10.45 0.93
C ILE A 178 20.13 -10.44 2.23
N SER A 179 20.78 -10.66 3.37
CA SER A 179 20.11 -10.70 4.68
C SER A 179 19.60 -9.33 5.14
N VAL A 180 20.27 -8.25 4.74
CA VAL A 180 19.91 -6.88 5.15
C VAL A 180 18.79 -6.32 4.27
N GLN A 181 18.80 -6.59 2.97
CA GLN A 181 17.78 -6.12 2.01
C GLN A 181 17.20 -7.30 1.19
N PRO A 182 16.47 -8.21 1.84
CA PRO A 182 15.96 -9.42 1.19
C PRO A 182 14.99 -9.10 0.06
N VAL A 183 14.12 -8.10 0.22
CA VAL A 183 13.12 -7.73 -0.81
C VAL A 183 13.78 -7.24 -2.09
N LEU A 184 14.77 -6.34 -2.01
CA LEU A 184 15.47 -5.86 -3.20
C LEU A 184 16.27 -6.96 -3.87
N THR A 185 16.91 -7.82 -3.08
CA THR A 185 17.72 -8.91 -3.63
C THR A 185 16.83 -9.96 -4.31
N LEU A 186 15.77 -10.42 -3.64
CA LEU A 186 14.83 -11.37 -4.20
C LEU A 186 14.12 -10.79 -5.42
N GLY A 187 13.68 -9.53 -5.37
CA GLY A 187 13.06 -8.85 -6.50
C GLY A 187 14.02 -8.74 -7.69
N SER A 188 15.30 -8.46 -7.43
CA SER A 188 16.31 -8.41 -8.48
C SER A 188 16.64 -9.78 -9.09
N ILE A 189 16.77 -10.81 -8.27
CA ILE A 189 16.97 -12.18 -8.76
C ILE A 189 15.74 -12.63 -9.56
N HIS A 190 14.54 -12.30 -9.10
CA HIS A 190 13.28 -12.61 -9.77
C HIS A 190 13.19 -11.94 -11.13
N LEU A 191 13.46 -10.63 -11.21
CA LEU A 191 13.51 -9.88 -12.47
C LEU A 191 14.54 -10.47 -13.45
N SER A 192 15.69 -10.93 -12.95
CA SER A 192 16.73 -11.56 -13.77
C SER A 192 16.30 -12.92 -14.31
N LEU A 193 15.64 -13.73 -13.48
CA LEU A 193 15.08 -15.03 -13.88
C LEU A 193 13.96 -14.84 -14.91
N MET A 194 13.05 -13.90 -14.65
CA MET A 194 12.00 -13.48 -15.57
C MET A 194 12.58 -13.01 -16.90
N ALA A 195 13.65 -12.22 -16.89
CA ALA A 195 14.38 -11.82 -18.09
C ALA A 195 15.00 -12.98 -18.84
N ALA A 196 15.62 -13.94 -18.16
CA ALA A 196 16.18 -15.12 -18.80
C ALA A 196 15.08 -15.94 -19.50
N VAL A 197 13.93 -16.14 -18.86
CA VAL A 197 12.76 -16.80 -19.47
C VAL A 197 12.21 -15.99 -20.64
N GLY A 198 12.09 -14.67 -20.49
CA GLY A 198 11.65 -13.77 -21.55
C GLY A 198 12.58 -13.80 -22.76
N ILE A 199 13.89 -13.72 -22.57
CA ILE A 199 14.87 -13.84 -23.65
C ILE A 199 14.75 -15.20 -24.33
N TRP A 200 14.63 -16.29 -23.56
CA TRP A 200 14.46 -17.63 -24.12
C TRP A 200 13.19 -17.73 -24.98
N LEU A 201 12.06 -17.20 -24.50
CA LEU A 201 10.80 -17.13 -25.23
C LEU A 201 10.94 -16.31 -26.52
N TRP A 202 11.49 -15.09 -26.43
CA TRP A 202 11.52 -14.15 -27.54
C TRP A 202 12.67 -14.38 -28.53
N ILE A 203 13.71 -15.15 -28.17
CA ILE A 203 14.75 -15.57 -29.13
C ILE A 203 14.15 -16.46 -30.21
N ASN A 204 13.26 -17.38 -29.88
CA ASN A 204 12.56 -18.19 -30.88
C ASN A 204 11.22 -18.70 -30.33
N PRO A 205 10.14 -17.92 -30.48
CA PRO A 205 8.86 -18.26 -29.86
C PRO A 205 8.26 -19.58 -30.37
N ALA A 206 8.63 -20.00 -31.58
CA ALA A 206 8.20 -21.28 -32.16
C ALA A 206 8.91 -22.50 -31.56
N LYS A 207 10.09 -22.32 -30.96
CA LYS A 207 10.85 -23.39 -30.27
C LYS A 207 10.64 -23.41 -28.76
N PHE A 208 9.85 -22.48 -28.22
CA PHE A 208 9.60 -22.40 -26.79
C PHE A 208 8.42 -23.30 -26.44
N GLY A 209 8.69 -24.39 -25.70
CA GLY A 209 7.66 -25.35 -25.32
C GLY A 209 7.00 -26.00 -26.53
N HIS A 210 5.67 -26.15 -26.50
CA HIS A 210 4.90 -26.73 -27.61
C HIS A 210 4.66 -25.71 -28.73
N SER A 211 4.92 -26.11 -29.98
CA SER A 211 4.64 -25.32 -31.18
C SER A 211 3.15 -24.97 -31.27
N LEU A 212 2.84 -23.74 -31.64
CA LEU A 212 1.47 -23.34 -31.97
C LEU A 212 1.24 -23.67 -33.45
N ASP A 213 0.85 -24.91 -33.74
CA ASP A 213 0.72 -25.40 -35.12
C ASP A 213 -0.29 -24.57 -35.93
N GLY A 214 0.24 -23.66 -36.76
CA GLY A 214 -0.54 -22.78 -37.63
C GLY A 214 -1.34 -21.68 -36.92
N CYS A 215 -1.11 -21.44 -35.63
CA CYS A 215 -1.86 -20.47 -34.84
C CYS A 215 -0.96 -19.31 -34.37
N ASP A 216 -1.29 -18.09 -34.80
CA ASP A 216 -0.59 -16.87 -34.36
C ASP A 216 -1.45 -16.13 -33.32
N PRO A 217 -1.15 -16.26 -32.02
CA PRO A 217 -1.92 -15.61 -30.98
C PRO A 217 -1.72 -14.08 -31.01
N THR A 218 -2.72 -13.35 -30.53
CA THR A 218 -2.62 -11.89 -30.36
C THR A 218 -2.36 -11.56 -28.89
N LEU A 219 -1.28 -10.86 -28.57
CA LEU A 219 -1.07 -10.27 -27.25
C LEU A 219 -1.66 -8.86 -27.22
N THR A 220 -2.17 -8.43 -26.07
CA THR A 220 -2.56 -7.04 -25.86
C THR A 220 -1.43 -6.34 -25.12
N VAL A 221 -0.93 -5.24 -25.68
CA VAL A 221 0.13 -4.42 -25.09
C VAL A 221 -0.38 -2.99 -25.01
N ILE A 222 -0.59 -2.49 -23.80
CA ILE A 222 -1.12 -1.14 -23.54
C ILE A 222 -2.48 -0.97 -24.25
N GLY A 223 -3.37 -1.94 -24.07
CA GLY A 223 -4.70 -1.98 -24.67
C GLY A 223 -4.76 -2.24 -26.18
N ALA A 224 -3.62 -2.32 -26.87
CA ALA A 224 -3.57 -2.55 -28.31
C ALA A 224 -3.22 -4.02 -28.65
N PRO A 225 -3.96 -4.69 -29.56
CA PRO A 225 -3.62 -6.04 -29.99
C PRO A 225 -2.37 -6.03 -30.89
N ALA A 226 -1.47 -6.97 -30.64
CA ALA A 226 -0.24 -7.20 -31.38
C ALA A 226 -0.08 -8.70 -31.66
N HIS A 227 0.22 -9.06 -32.90
CA HIS A 227 0.50 -10.45 -33.27
C HIS A 227 1.77 -10.93 -32.55
N PHE A 228 1.74 -12.14 -32.00
CA PHE A 228 2.87 -12.75 -31.31
C PHE A 228 4.05 -12.99 -32.25
N SER A 229 3.78 -13.26 -33.53
CA SER A 229 4.77 -13.33 -34.60
C SER A 229 5.41 -11.99 -34.99
N SER A 230 4.92 -10.86 -34.45
CA SER A 230 5.36 -9.54 -34.90
C SER A 230 6.81 -9.24 -34.54
N LYS A 231 7.59 -8.83 -35.54
CA LYS A 231 9.01 -8.46 -35.38
C LYS A 231 9.22 -7.29 -34.39
N PRO A 232 8.42 -6.21 -34.43
CA PRO A 232 8.61 -5.08 -33.50
C PRO A 232 8.44 -5.50 -32.04
N LEU A 233 7.41 -6.29 -31.73
CA LEU A 233 7.16 -6.81 -30.39
C LEU A 233 8.35 -7.63 -29.91
N ARG A 234 8.82 -8.58 -30.71
CA ARG A 234 9.99 -9.41 -30.40
C ARG A 234 11.24 -8.59 -30.13
N ILE A 235 11.53 -7.58 -30.94
CA ILE A 235 12.71 -6.72 -30.76
C ILE A 235 12.59 -5.93 -29.45
N ILE A 236 11.44 -5.32 -29.18
CA ILE A 236 11.18 -4.55 -27.97
C ILE A 236 11.29 -5.44 -26.73
N SER A 237 10.67 -6.62 -26.74
CA SER A 237 10.72 -7.58 -25.64
C SER A 237 12.16 -8.04 -25.38
N LEU A 238 12.92 -8.39 -26.43
CA LEU A 238 14.34 -8.75 -26.26
C LEU A 238 15.16 -7.61 -25.67
N ALA A 239 14.95 -6.37 -26.11
CA ALA A 239 15.65 -5.22 -25.56
C ALA A 239 15.30 -5.01 -24.08
N MET A 240 14.01 -5.05 -23.74
CA MET A 240 13.51 -4.89 -22.37
C MET A 240 14.05 -5.98 -21.43
N TYR A 241 13.96 -7.25 -21.80
CA TYR A 241 14.47 -8.33 -20.96
C TYR A 241 16.00 -8.32 -20.86
N SER A 242 16.71 -7.92 -21.91
CA SER A 242 18.17 -7.75 -21.85
C SER A 242 18.59 -6.67 -20.85
N LEU A 243 17.81 -5.58 -20.74
CA LEU A 243 18.06 -4.50 -19.78
C LEU A 243 17.92 -4.98 -18.32
N VAL A 244 17.02 -5.93 -18.05
CA VAL A 244 16.71 -6.40 -16.68
C VAL A 244 17.32 -7.77 -16.34
N LEU A 245 18.19 -8.31 -17.20
CA LEU A 245 18.83 -9.61 -17.05
C LEU A 245 19.87 -9.66 -15.92
N ILE A 246 20.60 -8.57 -15.70
CA ILE A 246 21.70 -8.54 -14.74
C ILE A 246 21.15 -8.19 -13.35
N PRO A 247 21.29 -9.08 -12.33
CA PRO A 247 20.90 -8.78 -10.97
C PRO A 247 21.64 -7.53 -10.45
N GLY A 248 20.95 -6.72 -9.64
CA GLY A 248 21.36 -5.41 -9.17
C GLY A 248 21.12 -4.31 -10.21
N VAL A 249 21.61 -4.49 -11.43
CA VAL A 249 21.46 -3.50 -12.52
C VAL A 249 20.00 -3.32 -12.90
N ASN A 250 19.22 -4.39 -12.87
CA ASN A 250 17.80 -4.36 -13.19
C ASN A 250 16.92 -3.54 -12.22
N LEU A 251 17.45 -3.17 -11.05
CA LEU A 251 16.77 -2.25 -10.13
C LEU A 251 17.01 -0.79 -10.51
N ILE A 252 18.00 -0.47 -11.34
CA ILE A 252 18.37 0.90 -11.70
C ILE A 252 17.24 1.62 -12.46
N PRO A 253 16.62 1.06 -13.52
CA PRO A 253 15.56 1.77 -14.23
C PRO A 253 14.36 2.17 -13.35
N PRO A 254 13.73 1.26 -12.58
CA PRO A 254 12.61 1.63 -11.71
C PRO A 254 13.05 2.54 -10.56
N PHE A 255 14.28 2.35 -10.05
CA PHE A 255 14.86 3.28 -9.08
C PHE A 255 14.97 4.71 -9.64
N ALA A 256 15.57 4.85 -10.81
CA ALA A 256 15.73 6.13 -11.50
C ALA A 256 14.36 6.75 -11.83
N PHE A 257 13.38 5.93 -12.17
CA PHE A 257 12.00 6.36 -12.42
C PHE A 257 11.36 6.98 -11.18
N PHE A 258 11.32 6.26 -10.05
CA PHE A 258 10.69 6.78 -8.83
C PHE A 258 11.45 7.96 -8.22
N LEU A 259 12.78 7.96 -8.30
CA LEU A 259 13.58 9.10 -7.86
C LEU A 259 13.38 10.31 -8.78
N GLY A 260 13.33 10.11 -10.09
CA GLY A 260 12.99 11.14 -11.05
C GLY A 260 11.59 11.71 -10.81
N LEU A 261 10.61 10.85 -10.51
CA LEU A 261 9.26 11.25 -10.12
C LEU A 261 9.27 12.06 -8.83
N HIS A 262 10.04 11.66 -7.81
CA HIS A 262 10.18 12.41 -6.55
C HIS A 262 10.76 13.81 -6.77
N ILE A 263 11.82 13.91 -7.59
CA ILE A 263 12.50 15.17 -7.87
C ILE A 263 11.61 16.07 -8.73
N SER A 264 11.00 15.52 -9.79
CA SER A 264 10.06 16.23 -10.66
C SER A 264 8.86 16.75 -9.87
N TYR A 265 8.31 15.92 -8.99
CA TYR A 265 7.22 16.30 -8.08
C TYR A 265 7.61 17.49 -7.20
N ASN A 266 8.75 17.41 -6.49
CA ASN A 266 9.21 18.49 -5.61
C ASN A 266 9.53 19.78 -6.38
N TRP A 267 10.11 19.64 -7.59
CA TRP A 267 10.41 20.78 -8.46
C TRP A 267 9.13 21.45 -8.96
N SER A 268 8.18 20.66 -9.47
CA SER A 268 6.89 21.13 -9.94
C SER A 268 6.11 21.84 -8.83
N ARG A 269 6.14 21.29 -7.61
CA ARG A 269 5.49 21.89 -6.44
C ARG A 269 6.04 23.28 -6.10
N LYS A 270 7.35 23.45 -6.14
CA LYS A 270 7.98 24.76 -5.90
C LYS A 270 7.65 25.78 -6.99
N ARG A 271 7.54 25.33 -8.24
CA ARG A 271 7.32 26.22 -9.39
C ARG A 271 5.85 26.60 -9.61
N HIS A 272 4.92 25.69 -9.31
CA HIS A 272 3.50 25.83 -9.64
C HIS A 272 2.62 25.72 -8.40
N LEU A 273 2.83 26.60 -7.42
CA LEU A 273 2.16 26.54 -6.11
C LEU A 273 0.62 26.52 -6.23
N SER A 274 0.05 27.35 -7.11
CA SER A 274 -1.41 27.43 -7.33
C SER A 274 -2.01 26.16 -7.92
N PHE A 275 -1.34 25.52 -8.88
CA PHE A 275 -1.75 24.24 -9.45
C PHE A 275 -1.77 23.14 -8.39
N TRP A 276 -0.72 23.08 -7.57
CA TRP A 276 -0.62 22.07 -6.52
C TRP A 276 -1.59 22.31 -5.37
N MET A 277 -1.94 23.55 -5.04
CA MET A 277 -3.03 23.84 -4.11
C MET A 277 -4.38 23.28 -4.61
N CYS A 278 -4.65 23.39 -5.92
CA CYS A 278 -5.85 22.80 -6.51
C CYS A 278 -5.82 21.26 -6.46
N ILE A 279 -4.66 20.66 -6.74
CA ILE A 279 -4.47 19.21 -6.62
C ILE A 279 -4.63 18.76 -5.17
N ASP A 280 -4.01 19.44 -4.20
CA ASP A 280 -4.10 19.09 -2.79
C ASP A 280 -5.56 19.16 -2.31
N LYS A 281 -6.35 20.13 -2.79
CA LYS A 281 -7.80 20.19 -2.55
C LYS A 281 -8.52 18.97 -3.15
N ALA A 282 -8.20 18.59 -4.39
CA ALA A 282 -8.79 17.42 -5.06
C ALA A 282 -8.40 16.10 -4.34
N ILE A 283 -7.14 15.95 -3.94
CA ILE A 283 -6.64 14.81 -3.16
C ILE A 283 -7.34 14.75 -1.81
N GLY A 284 -7.57 15.90 -1.15
CA GLY A 284 -8.36 15.99 0.06
C GLY A 284 -9.77 15.43 -0.14
N THR A 285 -10.43 15.77 -1.24
CA THR A 285 -11.75 15.23 -1.61
C THR A 285 -11.70 13.72 -1.88
N ILE A 286 -10.72 13.25 -2.65
CA ILE A 286 -10.54 11.81 -2.94
C ILE A 286 -10.27 11.04 -1.65
N SER A 287 -9.44 11.56 -0.75
CA SER A 287 -9.18 10.98 0.56
C SER A 287 -10.45 10.86 1.39
N LYS A 288 -11.34 11.85 1.36
CA LYS A 288 -12.66 11.77 2.01
C LYS A 288 -13.55 10.69 1.39
N VAL A 289 -13.57 10.58 0.06
CA VAL A 289 -14.36 9.53 -0.63
C VAL A 289 -13.80 8.14 -0.32
N LEU A 290 -12.48 7.97 -0.36
CA LEU A 290 -11.83 6.72 -0.01
C LEU A 290 -12.10 6.35 1.45
N ARG A 291 -12.13 7.34 2.36
CA ARG A 291 -12.57 7.17 3.74
C ARG A 291 -13.97 6.63 3.84
N MET A 292 -14.93 7.26 3.15
CA MET A 292 -16.32 6.79 3.14
C MET A 292 -16.46 5.39 2.55
N ALA A 293 -15.72 5.07 1.49
CA ALA A 293 -15.71 3.74 0.89
C ALA A 293 -15.12 2.69 1.84
N LEU A 294 -13.99 3.01 2.49
CA LEU A 294 -13.36 2.14 3.49
C LEU A 294 -14.30 1.91 4.67
N ASP A 295 -14.93 2.97 5.17
CA ASP A 295 -15.92 2.91 6.24
C ASP A 295 -17.12 2.03 5.85
N THR A 296 -17.57 2.13 4.60
CA THR A 296 -18.63 1.28 4.05
C THR A 296 -18.20 -0.18 4.01
N ILE A 297 -16.96 -0.46 3.56
CA ILE A 297 -16.40 -1.82 3.53
C ILE A 297 -16.28 -2.38 4.95
N LEU A 298 -15.75 -1.59 5.89
CA LEU A 298 -15.65 -1.97 7.30
C LEU A 298 -17.03 -2.24 7.91
N HIS A 299 -18.05 -1.47 7.50
CA HIS A 299 -19.43 -1.70 7.90
C HIS A 299 -20.01 -3.00 7.32
N VAL A 300 -19.85 -3.25 6.02
CA VAL A 300 -20.30 -4.49 5.35
C VAL A 300 -19.63 -5.72 5.94
N LEU A 301 -18.35 -5.63 6.31
CA LEU A 301 -17.61 -6.72 6.95
C LEU A 301 -18.03 -6.97 8.40
N GLY A 302 -19.04 -6.25 8.92
CA GLY A 302 -19.47 -6.36 10.31
C GLY A 302 -18.38 -5.91 11.31
N LEU A 303 -17.33 -5.25 10.82
CA LEU A 303 -16.24 -4.71 11.62
C LEU A 303 -16.61 -3.38 12.27
N ARG A 304 -17.59 -2.66 11.70
CA ARG A 304 -18.18 -1.45 12.27
C ARG A 304 -19.60 -1.73 12.77
N ARG A 305 -19.86 -1.44 14.05
CA ARG A 305 -21.20 -1.58 14.66
C ARG A 305 -21.98 -0.28 14.42
N ARG A 306 -22.80 -0.28 13.34
CA ARG A 306 -23.94 0.59 12.99
C ARG A 306 -23.96 2.02 13.61
N ALA A 307 -23.52 3.01 12.83
CA ALA A 307 -23.89 4.42 12.95
C ALA A 307 -24.06 4.97 11.52
N THR A 308 -25.30 5.19 11.06
CA THR A 308 -25.62 5.47 9.64
C THR A 308 -26.49 6.73 9.44
N SER A 309 -26.42 7.74 10.30
CA SER A 309 -27.23 8.97 10.11
C SER A 309 -26.46 10.29 10.00
N ASP A 310 -25.17 10.35 10.34
CA ASP A 310 -24.50 11.65 10.52
C ASP A 310 -23.64 12.17 9.35
N ILE A 311 -23.39 11.35 8.32
CA ILE A 311 -22.47 11.75 7.22
C ILE A 311 -23.12 12.76 6.26
N GLU A 312 -24.44 12.83 6.18
CA GLU A 312 -25.16 13.75 5.29
C GLU A 312 -25.24 15.18 5.85
N TRP A 313 -25.17 15.37 7.18
CA TRP A 313 -25.32 16.69 7.80
C TRP A 313 -24.01 17.50 7.93
N GLN A 314 -22.84 16.84 7.96
CA GLN A 314 -21.55 17.53 8.07
C GLN A 314 -21.07 18.18 6.75
N THR A 315 -21.61 17.79 5.60
CA THR A 315 -21.26 18.45 4.33
C THR A 315 -22.04 19.74 4.11
N LEU A 316 -23.25 19.87 4.68
CA LEU A 316 -24.07 21.08 4.56
C LEU A 316 -23.70 22.17 5.59
N ASN A 317 -23.24 21.81 6.79
CA ASN A 317 -22.96 22.80 7.83
C ASN A 317 -21.53 23.38 7.80
N LYS A 318 -20.65 22.81 6.96
CA LYS A 318 -19.25 23.24 6.82
C LYS A 318 -19.08 24.49 5.94
N ASP A 319 -20.04 24.76 5.04
CA ASP A 319 -20.03 25.97 4.22
C ASP A 319 -20.44 27.23 5.01
N ALA A 320 -21.01 27.09 6.22
CA ALA A 320 -21.51 28.21 7.03
C ALA A 320 -20.47 28.79 8.02
N ASN A 321 -19.41 28.06 8.37
CA ASN A 321 -18.44 28.45 9.41
C ASN A 321 -17.01 28.75 8.90
N ASP A 322 -16.78 28.71 7.58
CA ASP A 322 -15.44 28.78 6.97
C ASP A 322 -14.80 30.20 6.92
N LEU A 323 -15.16 31.11 7.85
CA LEU A 323 -14.56 32.45 7.99
C LEU A 323 -13.58 32.61 9.16
N SER A 324 -13.39 31.59 10.01
CA SER A 324 -12.39 31.62 11.10
C SER A 324 -11.15 30.79 10.74
N SER A 325 -10.13 31.50 10.23
CA SER A 325 -8.70 31.14 10.15
C SER A 325 -8.36 29.64 10.03
N PRO A 326 -8.07 29.12 8.83
CA PRO A 326 -7.67 27.73 8.65
C PRO A 326 -6.32 27.48 9.33
N SER A 327 -6.30 26.61 10.34
CA SER A 327 -5.05 25.97 10.76
C SER A 327 -4.64 24.99 9.66
N THR A 328 -3.89 25.51 8.69
CA THR A 328 -3.33 24.80 7.55
C THR A 328 -2.31 23.77 8.02
N SER A 329 -2.77 22.65 8.57
CA SER A 329 -1.98 21.42 8.70
C SER A 329 -1.92 20.70 7.36
N ASP A 330 -1.47 21.45 6.34
CA ASP A 330 -1.22 20.91 5.01
C ASP A 330 -0.39 19.64 5.16
N PRO A 331 -0.78 18.54 4.49
CA PRO A 331 -0.02 17.30 4.59
C PRO A 331 1.43 17.61 4.26
N PRO A 332 2.38 17.18 5.12
CA PRO A 332 3.78 17.52 4.93
C PRO A 332 4.18 17.11 3.51
N PRO A 333 4.92 17.95 2.77
CA PRO A 333 5.05 17.86 1.32
C PRO A 333 5.52 16.50 0.77
N ARG A 334 6.08 15.67 1.66
CA ARG A 334 6.64 14.35 1.43
C ARG A 334 5.61 13.22 1.30
N THR A 335 4.43 13.35 1.91
CA THR A 335 3.39 12.30 1.84
C THR A 335 2.73 12.25 0.46
N ALA A 336 2.58 13.40 -0.20
CA ALA A 336 1.93 13.47 -1.50
C ALA A 336 2.74 12.83 -2.64
N PHE A 337 4.09 12.86 -2.61
CA PHE A 337 4.91 12.06 -3.53
C PHE A 337 4.56 10.57 -3.45
N LEU A 338 4.44 10.06 -2.22
CA LEU A 338 4.16 8.66 -1.97
C LEU A 338 2.75 8.31 -2.48
N ILE A 339 1.75 9.16 -2.23
CA ILE A 339 0.39 8.98 -2.78
C ILE A 339 0.42 8.92 -4.32
N VAL A 340 1.11 9.85 -4.98
CA VAL A 340 1.24 9.86 -6.45
C VAL A 340 1.92 8.58 -6.95
N GLY A 341 3.00 8.15 -6.30
CA GLY A 341 3.71 6.92 -6.62
C GLY A 341 2.84 5.67 -6.49
N LEU A 342 2.01 5.59 -5.43
CA LEU A 342 1.07 4.48 -5.24
C LEU A 342 -0.07 4.50 -6.25
N VAL A 343 -0.67 5.66 -6.53
CA VAL A 343 -1.73 5.78 -7.54
C VAL A 343 -1.22 5.33 -8.90
N LEU A 344 0.00 5.73 -9.25
CA LEU A 344 0.64 5.30 -10.49
C LEU A 344 0.88 3.78 -10.53
N LEU A 345 1.37 3.19 -9.43
CA LEU A 345 1.53 1.75 -9.33
C LEU A 345 0.18 0.99 -9.45
N VAL A 346 -0.89 1.50 -8.83
CA VAL A 346 -2.24 0.94 -8.99
C VAL A 346 -2.68 1.00 -10.45
N ALA A 347 -2.50 2.15 -11.11
CA ALA A 347 -2.86 2.31 -12.52
C ALA A 347 -2.08 1.33 -13.44
N ILE A 348 -0.78 1.15 -13.19
CA ILE A 348 0.05 0.17 -13.92
C ILE A 348 -0.46 -1.25 -13.70
N ASN A 349 -0.82 -1.63 -12.47
CA ASN A 349 -1.37 -2.96 -12.18
C ASN A 349 -2.72 -3.19 -12.86
N LEU A 350 -3.60 -2.19 -12.84
CA LEU A 350 -4.88 -2.27 -13.56
C LEU A 350 -4.67 -2.41 -15.06
N LEU A 351 -3.68 -1.70 -15.63
CA LEU A 351 -3.32 -1.84 -17.04
C LEU A 351 -2.85 -3.26 -17.37
N PHE A 352 -1.97 -3.86 -16.55
CA PHE A 352 -1.57 -5.26 -16.74
C PHE A 352 -2.74 -6.23 -16.63
N ILE A 353 -3.65 -6.04 -15.67
CA ILE A 353 -4.86 -6.88 -15.55
C ILE A 353 -5.71 -6.78 -16.81
N VAL A 354 -5.95 -5.56 -17.29
CA VAL A 354 -6.73 -5.32 -18.51
C VAL A 354 -6.05 -5.94 -19.73
N ASP A 355 -4.74 -5.76 -19.90
CA ASP A 355 -3.96 -6.33 -21.00
C ASP A 355 -3.99 -7.86 -20.98
N ILE A 356 -3.81 -8.49 -19.82
CA ILE A 356 -3.86 -9.95 -19.68
C ILE A 356 -5.27 -10.46 -20.03
N GLU A 357 -6.33 -9.86 -19.48
CA GLU A 357 -7.69 -10.33 -19.74
C GLU A 357 -8.15 -10.05 -21.19
N LEU A 358 -7.73 -8.94 -21.79
CA LEU A 358 -7.97 -8.68 -23.22
C LEU A 358 -7.20 -9.67 -24.11
N THR A 359 -5.95 -9.98 -23.75
CA THR A 359 -5.15 -11.03 -24.40
C THR A 359 -5.90 -12.36 -24.35
N LEU A 360 -6.37 -12.77 -23.19
CA LEU A 360 -7.10 -14.03 -23.04
C LEU A 360 -8.43 -14.03 -23.78
N ARG A 361 -9.19 -12.93 -23.71
CA ARG A 361 -10.47 -12.79 -24.39
C ARG A 361 -10.32 -12.83 -25.92
N GLY A 362 -9.31 -12.15 -26.46
CA GLY A 362 -9.02 -12.15 -27.90
C GLY A 362 -8.60 -13.51 -28.44
N ASN A 363 -8.14 -14.40 -27.55
CA ASN A 363 -7.66 -15.74 -27.89
C ASN A 363 -8.59 -16.87 -27.42
N LYS A 364 -9.76 -16.53 -26.86
CA LYS A 364 -10.74 -17.48 -26.33
C LYS A 364 -11.43 -18.16 -27.52
N GLY A 365 -10.84 -19.25 -28.02
CA GLY A 365 -11.49 -20.12 -28.99
C GLY A 365 -12.75 -20.80 -28.41
N ASN A 366 -13.31 -21.78 -29.11
CA ASN A 366 -14.49 -22.57 -28.70
C ASN A 366 -14.25 -23.50 -27.47
N GLN A 367 -13.39 -23.10 -26.53
CA GLN A 367 -12.89 -23.98 -25.48
C GLN A 367 -13.67 -23.80 -24.18
N ASN A 368 -14.36 -24.87 -23.79
CA ASN A 368 -15.04 -25.00 -22.51
C ASN A 368 -14.11 -25.46 -21.38
N SER A 369 -12.81 -25.69 -21.65
CA SER A 369 -11.86 -26.29 -20.71
C SER A 369 -11.31 -25.34 -19.64
N ASP A 370 -11.61 -24.03 -19.71
CA ASP A 370 -11.14 -23.06 -18.70
C ASP A 370 -11.80 -23.26 -17.31
N ASN A 371 -12.77 -24.16 -17.21
CA ASN A 371 -13.48 -24.47 -15.97
C ASN A 371 -12.81 -25.59 -15.15
N GLU A 372 -11.74 -26.20 -15.64
CA GLU A 372 -11.04 -27.27 -14.92
C GLU A 372 -10.11 -26.69 -13.84
N TRP A 373 -10.28 -27.20 -12.62
CA TRP A 373 -9.47 -26.81 -11.46
C TRP A 373 -8.21 -27.67 -11.39
N GLY A 374 -7.06 -27.02 -11.51
CA GLY A 374 -5.75 -27.65 -11.37
C GLY A 374 -5.16 -27.50 -9.95
N PHE A 375 -4.19 -28.34 -9.60
CA PHE A 375 -3.44 -28.24 -8.35
C PHE A 375 -2.76 -26.87 -8.20
N GLY A 376 -2.24 -26.31 -9.30
CA GLY A 376 -1.61 -25.00 -9.31
C GLY A 376 -2.56 -23.86 -8.90
N GLN A 377 -3.85 -23.97 -9.25
CA GLN A 377 -4.87 -23.00 -8.83
C GLN A 377 -5.15 -23.09 -7.33
N VAL A 378 -5.27 -24.31 -6.80
CA VAL A 378 -5.49 -24.54 -5.37
C VAL A 378 -4.30 -24.03 -4.56
N LEU A 379 -3.07 -24.29 -5.02
CA LEU A 379 -1.85 -23.81 -4.37
C LEU A 379 -1.76 -22.27 -4.41
N ALA A 380 -2.08 -21.64 -5.54
CA ALA A 380 -2.08 -20.19 -5.65
C ALA A 380 -3.10 -19.53 -4.70
N LEU A 381 -4.29 -20.12 -4.54
CA LEU A 381 -5.29 -19.67 -3.57
C LEU A 381 -4.85 -19.93 -2.12
N LEU A 382 -4.19 -21.05 -1.85
CA LEU A 382 -3.63 -21.32 -0.51
C LEU A 382 -2.56 -20.27 -0.15
N LEU A 383 -1.71 -19.90 -1.11
CA LEU A 383 -0.69 -18.88 -0.92
C LEU A 383 -1.27 -17.47 -0.75
N LEU A 384 -2.47 -17.20 -1.30
CA LEU A 384 -3.22 -15.96 -1.07
C LEU A 384 -3.64 -15.79 0.41
N ILE A 385 -3.72 -16.87 1.21
CA ILE A 385 -4.09 -16.78 2.63
C ILE A 385 -3.11 -15.92 3.42
N ILE A 386 -1.81 -15.97 3.12
CA ILE A 386 -0.78 -15.20 3.85
C ILE A 386 -1.00 -13.69 3.70
N PRO A 387 -1.03 -13.11 2.47
CA PRO A 387 -1.26 -11.69 2.31
C PRO A 387 -2.66 -11.27 2.78
N LEU A 388 -3.68 -12.13 2.67
CA LEU A 388 -5.00 -11.85 3.24
C LEU A 388 -4.97 -11.79 4.77
N ARG A 389 -4.26 -12.70 5.44
CA ARG A 389 -4.08 -12.69 6.89
C ARG A 389 -3.36 -11.42 7.34
N ASP A 390 -2.33 -11.01 6.63
CA ASP A 390 -1.56 -9.82 6.98
C ASP A 390 -2.37 -8.54 6.72
N ALA A 391 -3.11 -8.47 5.61
CA ALA A 391 -4.08 -7.41 5.35
C ALA A 391 -5.18 -7.34 6.43
N TRP A 392 -5.68 -8.50 6.86
CA TRP A 392 -6.64 -8.60 7.97
C TRP A 392 -6.04 -8.14 9.30
N GLY A 393 -4.78 -8.50 9.57
CA GLY A 393 -4.03 -8.03 10.72
C GLY A 393 -3.94 -6.50 10.76
N ALA A 394 -3.59 -5.87 9.64
CA ALA A 394 -3.56 -4.42 9.51
C ALA A 394 -4.94 -3.79 9.76
N LEU A 395 -6.02 -4.35 9.16
CA LEU A 395 -7.39 -3.88 9.40
C LEU A 395 -7.80 -4.03 10.88
N LYS A 396 -7.40 -5.12 11.52
CA LYS A 396 -7.66 -5.35 12.94
C LYS A 396 -6.93 -4.33 13.82
N GLU A 397 -5.68 -4.01 13.51
CA GLU A 397 -4.91 -2.99 14.23
C GLU A 397 -5.58 -1.62 14.15
N ILE A 398 -6.07 -1.22 12.97
CA ILE A 398 -6.86 0.03 12.83
C ILE A 398 -8.08 0.01 13.73
N ARG A 399 -8.84 -1.09 13.70
CA ARG A 399 -10.04 -1.24 14.50
C ARG A 399 -9.71 -1.14 15.99
N ASP A 400 -8.59 -1.71 16.42
CA ASP A 400 -8.18 -1.69 17.81
C ASP A 400 -7.65 -0.29 18.21
N LYS A 401 -6.96 0.45 17.31
CA LYS A 401 -6.60 1.87 17.49
C LYS A 401 -7.83 2.77 17.59
N LEU A 402 -8.82 2.60 16.71
CA LEU A 402 -10.11 3.32 16.75
C LEU A 402 -10.84 3.09 18.07
N LYS A 403 -10.83 1.85 18.58
CA LYS A 403 -11.39 1.53 19.89
C LYS A 403 -10.64 2.20 21.04
N ASP A 404 -9.33 2.37 20.93
CA ASP A 404 -8.54 3.04 21.96
C ASP A 404 -8.79 4.55 21.98
N VAL A 405 -8.87 5.19 20.80
CA VAL A 405 -9.30 6.60 20.66
C VAL A 405 -10.68 6.80 21.25
N GLN A 406 -11.61 5.89 20.96
CA GLN A 406 -12.96 5.90 21.55
C GLN A 406 -12.90 5.82 23.08
N LYS A 407 -12.11 4.90 23.64
CA LYS A 407 -11.96 4.77 25.11
C LYS A 407 -11.33 6.01 25.74
N GLN A 408 -10.30 6.58 25.12
CA GLN A 408 -9.65 7.79 25.60
C GLN A 408 -10.63 8.95 25.60
N PHE A 409 -11.45 9.08 24.55
CA PHE A 409 -12.55 10.03 24.51
C PHE A 409 -13.56 9.81 25.63
N GLU A 410 -14.02 8.58 25.85
CA GLU A 410 -14.95 8.27 26.93
C GLU A 410 -14.36 8.59 28.31
N GLU A 411 -13.08 8.30 28.54
CA GLU A 411 -12.41 8.58 29.80
C GLU A 411 -12.17 10.08 30.02
N LEU A 412 -11.78 10.81 28.99
CA LEU A 412 -11.65 12.28 29.03
C LEU A 412 -13.00 12.95 29.23
N LEU A 413 -14.04 12.49 28.53
CA LEU A 413 -15.40 13.00 28.70
C LEU A 413 -15.89 12.78 30.13
N ARG A 414 -15.59 11.61 30.72
CA ARG A 414 -15.91 11.30 32.11
C ARG A 414 -15.14 12.18 33.08
N ARG A 415 -13.82 12.37 32.88
CA ARG A 415 -13.00 13.28 33.68
C ARG A 415 -13.53 14.70 33.59
N GLU A 416 -13.96 15.14 32.41
CA GLU A 416 -14.43 16.50 32.17
C GLU A 416 -15.84 16.80 32.64
N CYS A 417 -16.70 15.81 32.65
CA CYS A 417 -17.96 15.93 33.37
C CYS A 417 -17.73 16.12 34.88
N GLN A 418 -16.59 15.64 35.41
CA GLN A 418 -16.22 15.74 36.83
C GLN A 418 -15.32 16.95 37.15
N ALA A 419 -14.48 17.40 36.22
CA ALA A 419 -13.55 18.52 36.33
C ALA A 419 -14.09 19.77 35.60
N THR A 420 -13.42 20.92 35.70
CA THR A 420 -13.94 22.21 35.20
C THR A 420 -13.21 22.75 33.97
N SER A 421 -12.24 22.06 33.34
CA SER A 421 -11.23 22.77 32.53
C SER A 421 -10.63 22.14 31.25
N ALA A 422 -11.14 21.06 30.67
CA ALA A 422 -10.58 20.36 29.49
C ALA A 422 -11.55 20.20 28.28
N VAL A 423 -12.45 21.16 28.06
CA VAL A 423 -13.33 21.24 26.87
C VAL A 423 -12.53 21.21 25.55
N VAL A 424 -11.33 21.80 25.54
CA VAL A 424 -10.45 21.87 24.36
C VAL A 424 -9.92 20.50 23.96
N GLU A 425 -9.55 19.67 24.93
CA GLU A 425 -8.97 18.34 24.71
C GLU A 425 -10.03 17.35 24.20
N LEU A 426 -11.27 17.49 24.69
CA LEU A 426 -12.40 16.73 24.18
C LEU A 426 -12.74 17.07 22.72
N GLY A 427 -12.63 18.36 22.36
CA GLY A 427 -12.80 18.80 20.97
C GLY A 427 -11.82 18.11 20.02
N HIS A 428 -10.56 17.97 20.42
CA HIS A 428 -9.54 17.30 19.62
C HIS A 428 -9.85 15.82 19.37
N LEU A 429 -10.33 15.08 20.38
CA LEU A 429 -10.65 13.64 20.22
C LEU A 429 -11.87 13.38 19.35
N ILE A 430 -12.87 14.28 19.37
CA ILE A 430 -13.99 14.21 18.43
C ILE A 430 -13.48 14.47 17.00
N ASP A 431 -12.52 15.39 16.81
CA ASP A 431 -11.91 15.64 15.50
C ASP A 431 -11.07 14.45 15.00
N GLU A 432 -10.52 13.63 15.91
CA GLU A 432 -9.82 12.38 15.62
C GLU A 432 -10.76 11.19 15.38
N GLY A 433 -12.08 11.37 15.49
CA GLY A 433 -13.09 10.39 15.12
C GLY A 433 -13.75 9.64 16.28
N ALA A 434 -13.70 10.15 17.50
CA ALA A 434 -14.46 9.58 18.60
C ALA A 434 -15.98 9.80 18.45
N GLU A 435 -16.76 8.73 18.63
CA GLU A 435 -18.21 8.71 18.47
C GLU A 435 -18.91 9.06 19.80
N GLY A 436 -19.81 10.04 19.80
CA GLY A 436 -20.54 10.47 21.01
C GLY A 436 -21.93 9.83 21.21
N GLN A 437 -22.30 8.81 20.43
CA GLN A 437 -23.69 8.29 20.42
C GLN A 437 -23.88 6.96 21.17
N SER A 438 -22.82 6.21 21.45
CA SER A 438 -22.93 4.89 22.09
C SER A 438 -22.14 4.86 23.40
N TRP A 439 -22.80 5.21 24.50
CA TRP A 439 -22.25 5.02 25.84
C TRP A 439 -22.93 3.82 26.49
N THR A 440 -22.16 2.80 26.88
CA THR A 440 -22.70 1.59 27.55
C THR A 440 -22.14 1.38 28.95
N ALA A 441 -21.36 2.31 29.49
CA ALA A 441 -20.65 2.10 30.76
C ALA A 441 -21.46 2.45 32.02
N ASP A 442 -22.45 3.33 31.92
CA ASP A 442 -23.38 3.66 33.03
C ASP A 442 -24.81 3.50 32.53
N THR A 443 -25.55 2.52 33.07
CA THR A 443 -26.91 2.19 32.64
C THR A 443 -27.92 3.32 32.85
N ARG A 444 -27.53 4.40 33.53
CA ARG A 444 -28.37 5.54 33.86
C ARG A 444 -28.49 6.58 32.74
N PHE A 445 -27.56 6.61 31.79
CA PHE A 445 -27.58 7.57 30.69
C PHE A 445 -27.56 6.83 29.36
N SER A 446 -28.54 7.12 28.51
CA SER A 446 -28.66 6.44 27.21
C SER A 446 -27.72 7.01 26.15
N ASN A 447 -27.18 8.21 26.37
CA ASN A 447 -26.25 8.87 25.46
C ASN A 447 -25.39 9.92 26.18
N THR A 448 -24.34 10.37 25.49
CA THR A 448 -23.39 11.37 25.97
C THR A 448 -24.03 12.73 26.25
N LEU A 449 -25.07 13.12 25.52
CA LEU A 449 -25.76 14.40 25.71
C LEU A 449 -26.46 14.46 27.08
N GLN A 450 -27.11 13.36 27.46
CA GLN A 450 -27.76 13.21 28.76
C GLN A 450 -26.75 13.28 29.90
N LEU A 451 -25.59 12.64 29.75
CA LEU A 451 -24.52 12.70 30.74
C LEU A 451 -23.99 14.13 30.91
N VAL A 452 -23.65 14.80 29.81
CA VAL A 452 -23.08 16.15 29.84
C VAL A 452 -24.07 17.18 30.40
N GLY A 453 -25.35 17.08 30.01
CA GLY A 453 -26.38 17.94 30.55
C GLY A 453 -26.72 17.63 32.01
N PHE A 454 -26.63 16.36 32.45
CA PHE A 454 -26.77 16.00 33.87
C PHE A 454 -25.70 16.66 34.75
N TYR A 455 -24.46 16.74 34.27
CA TYR A 455 -23.37 17.44 34.98
C TYR A 455 -23.39 18.96 34.79
N GLY A 456 -24.38 19.53 34.08
CA GLY A 456 -24.56 20.97 33.91
C GLY A 456 -23.44 21.65 33.11
N LYS A 457 -22.70 20.91 32.28
CA LYS A 457 -21.59 21.44 31.49
C LYS A 457 -22.09 22.05 30.18
N ILE A 458 -22.67 23.25 30.27
CA ILE A 458 -23.29 23.94 29.12
C ILE A 458 -22.30 24.17 27.97
N ASP A 459 -21.05 24.54 28.26
CA ASP A 459 -20.03 24.75 27.21
C ASP A 459 -19.76 23.45 26.43
N LEU A 460 -19.69 22.33 27.14
CA LEU A 460 -19.47 21.01 26.55
C LEU A 460 -20.71 20.56 25.75
N LEU A 461 -21.90 20.81 26.29
CA LEU A 461 -23.16 20.55 25.61
C LEU A 461 -23.25 21.35 24.30
N GLN A 462 -22.84 22.62 24.33
CA GLN A 462 -22.81 23.48 23.17
C GLN A 462 -21.80 22.98 22.13
N VAL A 463 -20.62 22.50 22.54
CA VAL A 463 -19.65 21.88 21.62
C VAL A 463 -20.25 20.62 20.98
N LEU A 464 -20.84 19.71 21.75
CA LEU A 464 -21.44 18.48 21.23
C LEU A 464 -22.60 18.78 20.26
N LEU A 465 -23.48 19.72 20.61
CA LEU A 465 -24.59 20.17 19.77
C LEU A 465 -24.11 20.86 18.48
N THR A 466 -23.09 21.72 18.58
CA THR A 466 -22.49 22.41 17.42
C THR A 466 -21.84 21.43 16.46
N ARG A 467 -21.34 20.30 16.98
CA ARG A 467 -20.79 19.19 16.17
C ARG A 467 -21.85 18.22 15.64
N GLY A 468 -23.13 18.51 15.87
CA GLY A 468 -24.25 17.76 15.32
C GLY A 468 -24.63 16.50 16.10
N ILE A 469 -24.12 16.31 17.31
CA ILE A 469 -24.53 15.19 18.16
C ILE A 469 -25.93 15.52 18.67
N GLN A 470 -26.94 14.85 18.11
CA GLN A 470 -28.33 14.97 18.53
C GLN A 470 -28.78 13.68 19.23
N ASP A 471 -29.75 13.83 20.12
CA ASP A 471 -30.43 12.70 20.74
C ASP A 471 -31.29 12.01 19.68
N GLU A 472 -31.12 10.71 19.42
CA GLU A 472 -31.92 10.01 18.40
C GLU A 472 -33.41 10.06 18.79
N PRO A 473 -34.28 10.61 17.93
CA PRO A 473 -35.71 10.64 18.19
C PRO A 473 -36.32 9.24 17.99
N GLY A 474 -36.09 8.32 18.93
CA GLY A 474 -36.64 6.96 18.83
C GLY A 474 -36.33 6.01 19.98
N THR A 475 -35.29 6.23 20.77
CA THR A 475 -34.84 5.31 21.84
C THR A 475 -35.32 5.71 23.23
N ILE A 476 -36.62 6.04 23.37
CA ILE A 476 -37.23 6.13 24.70
C ILE A 476 -37.67 4.72 25.11
N SER A 477 -36.75 3.99 25.75
CA SER A 477 -37.13 2.80 26.53
C SER A 477 -38.00 3.26 27.69
N THR A 478 -39.27 2.87 27.68
CA THR A 478 -40.26 3.11 28.73
C THR A 478 -39.96 2.28 29.99
N SER A 479 -38.77 2.38 30.56
CA SER A 479 -38.47 1.80 31.88
C SER A 479 -38.43 2.90 32.94
N ASN A 480 -39.59 3.05 33.61
CA ASN A 480 -39.83 3.55 34.96
C ASN A 480 -39.15 4.86 35.42
N HIS A 481 -40.00 5.89 35.55
CA HIS A 481 -39.97 6.95 36.57
C HIS A 481 -38.62 7.56 36.96
N MET A 482 -38.00 8.30 36.04
CA MET A 482 -37.38 9.60 36.35
C MET A 482 -37.03 10.27 35.02
N TYR A 483 -37.32 11.56 34.89
CA TYR A 483 -37.10 12.43 33.72
C TYR A 483 -38.10 12.36 32.56
N ASN A 484 -39.05 13.30 32.58
CA ASN A 484 -39.80 13.73 31.41
C ASN A 484 -38.88 14.62 30.53
N PRO A 485 -38.70 14.35 29.23
CA PRO A 485 -37.86 15.17 28.34
C PRO A 485 -38.33 16.63 28.22
N ASN A 486 -39.61 16.91 28.49
CA ASN A 486 -40.09 18.29 28.60
C ASN A 486 -39.52 19.01 29.83
N ASP A 487 -39.25 18.31 30.93
CA ASP A 487 -38.61 18.89 32.11
C ASP A 487 -37.14 19.20 31.86
N PHE A 488 -36.44 18.45 31.00
CA PHE A 488 -35.05 18.73 30.64
C PHE A 488 -34.93 19.97 29.75
N LYS A 489 -35.81 20.11 28.74
CA LYS A 489 -35.92 21.35 27.96
C LYS A 489 -36.25 22.54 28.86
N VAL A 490 -37.18 22.38 29.79
CA VAL A 490 -37.54 23.40 30.78
C VAL A 490 -36.37 23.69 31.74
N TYR A 491 -35.59 22.69 32.15
CA TYR A 491 -34.45 22.88 33.05
C TYR A 491 -33.32 23.66 32.37
N ILE A 492 -33.00 23.34 31.11
CA ILE A 492 -32.03 24.12 30.31
C ILE A 492 -32.54 25.53 30.07
N PHE A 493 -33.82 25.72 29.72
CA PHE A 493 -34.40 27.04 29.54
C PHE A 493 -34.38 27.87 30.84
N LYS A 494 -34.62 27.22 31.98
CA LYS A 494 -34.63 27.86 33.30
C LYS A 494 -33.21 28.20 33.80
N GLN A 495 -32.23 27.35 33.52
CA GLN A 495 -30.80 27.66 33.75
C GLN A 495 -30.33 28.83 32.89
N HIS A 496 -30.68 28.84 31.60
CA HIS A 496 -30.33 29.92 30.68
C HIS A 496 -31.01 31.26 31.05
N SER A 497 -32.27 31.21 31.49
CA SER A 497 -33.02 32.36 32.01
C SER A 497 -32.40 32.92 33.30
N ASN A 498 -31.91 32.06 34.19
CA ASN A 498 -31.28 32.50 35.45
C ASN A 498 -29.89 33.11 35.23
N LEU A 499 -29.13 32.62 34.25
CA LEU A 499 -27.83 33.18 33.87
C LEU A 499 -27.97 34.56 33.20
N GLN A 500 -29.00 34.77 32.36
CA GLN A 500 -29.31 36.11 31.82
C GLN A 500 -29.76 37.11 32.90
N GLN A 501 -30.33 36.64 34.02
CA GLN A 501 -30.68 37.52 35.14
C GLN A 501 -29.50 37.86 36.05
N GLN A 502 -28.39 37.10 36.01
CA GLN A 502 -27.21 37.34 36.84
C GLN A 502 -26.09 38.12 36.13
N GLY A 503 -26.02 38.08 34.80
CA GLY A 503 -25.12 38.92 34.00
C GLY A 503 -25.90 40.07 33.38
N GLY A 504 -25.91 41.25 34.00
CA GLY A 504 -26.60 42.45 33.52
C GLY A 504 -26.07 43.00 32.20
N ILE A 505 -26.30 42.29 31.10
CA ILE A 505 -26.07 42.75 29.73
C ILE A 505 -27.44 42.92 29.09
N SER A 506 -27.80 44.17 28.80
CA SER A 506 -29.04 44.50 28.12
C SER A 506 -28.98 44.08 26.65
N PRO A 507 -30.12 43.70 26.04
CA PRO A 507 -30.13 43.29 24.64
C PRO A 507 -29.93 44.51 23.71
N TRP A 508 -28.90 44.43 22.86
CA TRP A 508 -28.84 45.02 21.53
C TRP A 508 -28.45 43.91 20.55
#